data_AF-A0A2N3LD46-F1
#
_entry.id   AF-A0A2N3LD46-F1
#
_cell.length_a   1.000
_cell.length_b   1.000
_cell.length_c   1.000
_cell.angle_alpha   90.00
_cell.angle_beta   90.00
_cell.angle_gamma   90.00
#
_symmetry.space_group_name_H-M   'P 1'
#
loop_
_entity.id
_entity.type
_entity.pdbx_description
1 polymer ?
#
loop_
_entity_poly.entity_id
_entity_poly.type
_entity_poly.pdbx_seq_one_letter_code
_entity_poly.pdbx_strand_id
1 'polypeptide(L)'
;MRKALKWTTVENNKWASKISETNYLIVMIQNANAGGYTLTYIDCELSDYTEKECEDVRLRFNLDPSNKKLFAVRLSEHYGHYEWKTHCKDFVSLIEELHDATSFDLNLL
;
A
#
# COMPACT_ATOMS: atom_id res chain seq x y z
N MET A 1 8.40 24.14 -0.25
CA MET A 1 8.23 22.98 -1.16
C MET A 1 7.75 21.80 -0.34
N ARG A 2 6.58 21.22 -0.62
CA ARG A 2 6.21 19.91 -0.02
C ARG A 2 7.17 18.88 -0.63
N LYS A 3 7.90 18.17 0.22
CA LYS A 3 8.85 17.14 -0.24
C LYS A 3 8.02 16.01 -0.85
N ALA A 4 8.32 15.60 -2.09
CA ALA A 4 7.64 14.47 -2.71
C ALA A 4 7.82 13.22 -1.84
N LEU A 5 6.77 12.40 -1.76
CA LEU A 5 6.79 11.17 -0.99
C LEU A 5 7.79 10.18 -1.60
N LYS A 6 8.60 9.55 -0.73
CA LYS A 6 9.55 8.52 -1.16
C LYS A 6 8.89 7.15 -1.10
N TRP A 7 8.33 6.76 -2.23
CA TRP A 7 7.77 5.44 -2.44
C TRP A 7 8.84 4.37 -2.56
N THR A 8 8.47 3.15 -2.20
CA THR A 8 9.33 1.97 -2.36
C THR A 8 8.44 0.78 -2.66
N THR A 9 8.83 -0.01 -3.65
CA THR A 9 8.23 -1.31 -3.91
C THR A 9 8.47 -2.20 -2.69
N VAL A 10 7.39 -2.65 -2.07
CA VAL A 10 7.43 -3.57 -0.92
C VAL A 10 7.36 -5.00 -1.42
N GLU A 11 6.46 -5.25 -2.37
CA GLU A 11 6.27 -6.50 -3.09
C GLU A 11 5.78 -6.20 -4.50
N ASN A 12 5.67 -7.23 -5.34
CA ASN A 12 5.10 -7.05 -6.67
C ASN A 12 3.69 -6.43 -6.57
N ASN A 13 3.45 -5.37 -7.34
CA ASN A 13 2.21 -4.61 -7.32
C ASN A 13 1.82 -3.96 -5.98
N LYS A 14 2.78 -3.78 -5.06
CA LYS A 14 2.55 -3.10 -3.78
C LYS A 14 3.66 -2.10 -3.47
N TRP A 15 3.27 -0.85 -3.25
CA TRP A 15 4.17 0.24 -2.91
C TRP A 15 3.78 0.84 -1.57
N ALA A 16 4.77 1.27 -0.80
CA ALA A 16 4.53 2.02 0.43
C ALA A 16 5.48 3.21 0.55
N SER A 17 4.92 4.33 0.97
CA SER A 17 5.65 5.51 1.39
C SER A 17 5.47 5.74 2.88
N LYS A 18 6.55 6.14 3.54
CA LYS A 18 6.52 6.55 4.95
C LYS A 18 6.03 8.00 5.00
N ILE A 19 5.00 8.27 5.79
CA ILE A 19 4.51 9.62 6.09
C ILE A 19 5.09 10.08 7.44
N SER A 20 5.02 9.20 8.44
CA SER A 20 5.60 9.39 9.79
C SER A 20 6.21 8.09 10.31
N GLU A 21 6.68 8.05 11.56
CA GLU A 21 7.18 6.79 12.17
C GLU A 21 6.12 5.68 12.23
N THR A 22 4.86 6.07 12.38
CA THR A 22 3.73 5.17 12.57
C THR A 22 2.77 5.18 11.37
N ASN A 23 2.80 6.20 10.52
CA ASN A 23 1.89 6.33 9.39
C ASN A 23 2.54 6.03 8.03
N TYR A 24 1.86 5.21 7.23
CA TYR A 24 2.30 4.73 5.92
C TYR A 24 1.17 4.84 4.90
N LEU A 25 1.47 5.43 3.75
CA LEU A 25 0.58 5.41 2.59
C LEU A 25 0.94 4.22 1.72
N ILE A 26 -0.05 3.38 1.39
CA ILE A 26 0.12 2.14 0.64
C ILE A 26 -0.71 2.21 -0.64
N VAL A 27 -0.14 1.70 -1.73
CA VAL A 27 -0.83 1.48 -3.01
C VAL A 27 -0.70 0.01 -3.36
N MET A 28 -1.82 -0.65 -3.59
CA MET A 28 -1.88 -2.03 -4.06
C MET A 28 -2.64 -2.10 -5.38
N ILE A 29 -2.08 -2.83 -6.35
CA ILE A 29 -2.68 -3.01 -7.67
C ILE A 29 -3.02 -4.47 -7.85
N GLN A 30 -4.28 -4.75 -8.20
CA GLN A 30 -4.77 -6.10 -8.43
C GLN A 30 -5.41 -6.18 -9.80
N ASN A 31 -5.18 -7.28 -10.53
CA ASN A 31 -5.92 -7.55 -11.76
C ASN A 31 -7.37 -7.89 -11.40
N ALA A 32 -8.33 -7.23 -12.03
CA ALA A 32 -9.73 -7.53 -11.84
C ALA A 32 -10.16 -8.72 -12.70
N ASN A 33 -11.02 -9.60 -12.16
CA ASN A 33 -11.44 -10.85 -12.82
C ASN A 33 -12.15 -10.66 -14.18
N ALA A 34 -12.70 -9.47 -14.44
CA ALA A 34 -13.40 -9.13 -15.68
C ALA A 34 -12.51 -8.38 -16.71
N GLY A 35 -11.20 -8.31 -16.45
CA GLY A 35 -10.29 -7.38 -17.12
C GLY A 35 -10.17 -6.05 -16.35
N GLY A 36 -9.07 -5.34 -16.58
CA GLY A 36 -8.74 -4.10 -15.87
C GLY A 36 -8.02 -4.33 -14.53
N TYR A 37 -7.93 -3.25 -13.75
CA TYR A 37 -7.15 -3.16 -12.52
C TYR A 37 -7.98 -2.53 -11.41
N THR A 38 -7.84 -3.05 -10.19
CA THR A 38 -8.30 -2.40 -8.96
C THR A 38 -7.08 -1.82 -8.26
N LEU A 39 -7.09 -0.50 -8.06
CA LEU A 39 -6.15 0.19 -7.22
C LEU A 39 -6.76 0.35 -5.84
N THR A 40 -6.02 -0.02 -4.81
CA THR A 40 -6.38 0.26 -3.42
C THR A 40 -5.34 1.18 -2.83
N TYR A 41 -5.78 2.37 -2.43
CA TYR A 41 -5.02 3.33 -1.66
C TYR A 41 -5.37 3.14 -0.19
N ILE A 42 -4.38 3.02 0.68
CA ILE A 42 -4.60 2.77 2.09
C ILE A 42 -3.76 3.73 2.90
N ASP A 43 -4.42 4.44 3.81
CA ASP A 43 -3.75 5.19 4.87
C ASP A 43 -3.62 4.30 6.11
N CYS A 44 -2.41 3.81 6.37
CA CYS A 44 -2.13 2.86 7.44
C CYS A 44 -1.43 3.57 8.60
N GLU A 45 -2.18 3.87 9.65
CA GLU A 45 -1.66 4.32 10.93
C GLU A 45 -1.43 3.11 11.84
N LEU A 46 -0.16 2.80 12.12
CA LEU A 46 0.21 1.65 12.96
C LEU A 46 -0.34 1.78 14.38
N SER A 47 -0.57 3.00 14.88
CA SER A 47 -1.18 3.19 16.20
C SER A 47 -2.68 2.86 16.27
N ASP A 48 -3.34 2.69 15.12
CA ASP A 48 -4.76 2.30 15.07
C ASP A 48 -4.95 0.80 15.34
N TYR A 49 -3.86 0.02 15.29
CA TYR A 49 -3.88 -1.41 15.55
C TYR A 49 -3.49 -1.70 17.00
N THR A 50 -4.19 -2.66 17.61
CA THR A 50 -3.85 -3.17 18.94
C THR A 50 -2.55 -3.97 18.91
N GLU A 51 -1.89 -4.08 20.08
CA GLU A 51 -0.70 -4.93 20.23
C GLU A 51 -0.96 -6.39 19.82
N LYS A 52 -2.18 -6.88 20.08
CA LYS A 52 -2.59 -8.24 19.71
C LYS A 52 -2.66 -8.42 18.19
N GLU A 53 -3.27 -7.48 17.47
CA GLU A 53 -3.36 -7.51 16.00
C GLU A 53 -1.96 -7.42 15.37
N CYS A 54 -1.11 -6.56 15.94
CA CYS A 54 0.29 -6.44 15.54
C CYS A 54 1.04 -7.76 15.70
N GLU A 55 0.92 -8.40 16.85
CA GLU A 55 1.61 -9.66 17.14
C GLU A 55 1.06 -10.83 16.29
N ASP A 56 -0.25 -10.90 16.08
CA ASP A 56 -0.88 -11.92 15.22
C ASP A 56 -0.33 -11.84 13.78
N VAL A 57 -0.32 -10.65 13.19
CA VAL A 57 0.23 -10.43 11.84
C VAL A 57 1.73 -10.72 11.79
N ARG A 58 2.50 -10.29 12.80
CA ARG A 58 3.94 -10.55 12.86
C ARG A 58 4.24 -12.05 12.87
N LEU A 59 3.53 -12.82 13.69
CA LEU A 59 3.71 -14.26 13.80
C LEU A 59 3.20 -14.99 12.55
N ARG A 60 2.00 -14.63 12.07
CA ARG A 60 1.36 -15.26 10.91
C ARG A 60 2.22 -15.17 9.65
N PHE A 61 2.86 -14.04 9.42
CA PHE A 61 3.67 -13.78 8.22
C PHE A 61 5.18 -13.85 8.48
N ASN A 62 5.61 -14.24 9.69
CA ASN A 62 7.01 -14.32 10.12
C ASN A 62 7.82 -13.05 9.76
N LEU A 63 7.32 -11.89 10.17
CA LEU A 63 7.84 -10.60 9.74
C LEU A 63 9.02 -10.13 10.58
N ASP A 64 10.02 -9.57 9.90
CA ASP A 64 11.11 -8.84 10.55
C ASP A 64 10.56 -7.53 11.16
N PRO A 65 10.71 -7.31 12.48
CA PRO A 65 10.21 -6.11 13.15
C PRO A 65 10.85 -4.80 12.66
N SER A 66 11.99 -4.86 11.96
CA SER A 66 12.65 -3.72 11.33
C SER A 66 11.99 -3.31 10.00
N ASN A 67 11.30 -4.22 9.31
CA ASN A 67 10.65 -3.94 8.03
C ASN A 67 9.24 -3.38 8.22
N LYS A 68 9.16 -2.12 8.67
CA LYS A 68 7.89 -1.44 8.97
C LYS A 68 6.95 -1.30 7.78
N LYS A 69 7.47 -1.18 6.56
CA LYS A 69 6.65 -1.06 5.35
C LYS A 69 5.93 -2.36 5.01
N LEU A 70 6.64 -3.48 5.04
CA LEU A 70 6.02 -4.79 4.85
C LEU A 70 5.02 -5.10 5.97
N PHE A 71 5.33 -4.69 7.19
CA PHE A 71 4.43 -4.84 8.32
C PHE A 71 3.13 -4.05 8.13
N ALA A 72 3.20 -2.77 7.74
CA ALA A 72 2.04 -1.95 7.44
C ALA A 72 1.18 -2.57 6.32
N VAL A 73 1.81 -3.03 5.22
CA VAL A 73 1.11 -3.75 4.13
C VAL A 73 0.33 -4.96 4.66
N ARG A 74 0.96 -5.81 5.48
CA ARG A 74 0.30 -7.01 6.01
C ARG A 74 -0.81 -6.72 7.01
N LEU A 75 -0.64 -5.70 7.85
CA LEU A 75 -1.70 -5.23 8.75
C LEU A 75 -2.91 -4.72 7.97
N SER A 76 -2.67 -3.90 6.94
CA SER A 76 -3.73 -3.41 6.05
C SER A 76 -4.44 -4.52 5.29
N GLU A 77 -3.71 -5.52 4.77
CA GLU A 77 -4.32 -6.68 4.10
C GLU A 77 -5.14 -7.56 5.05
N HIS A 78 -4.73 -7.67 6.32
CA HIS A 78 -5.37 -8.58 7.26
C HIS A 78 -6.60 -7.99 7.95
N TYR A 79 -6.51 -6.73 8.40
CA TYR A 79 -7.58 -6.10 9.19
C TYR A 79 -8.30 -4.98 8.44
N GLY A 80 -7.64 -4.33 7.47
CA GLY A 80 -8.21 -3.25 6.66
C GLY A 80 -8.53 -2.00 7.47
N HIS A 81 -7.93 -0.86 7.15
CA HIS A 81 -8.30 0.45 7.71
C HIS A 81 -8.23 1.50 6.61
N TYR A 82 -9.18 2.44 6.62
CA TYR A 82 -9.32 3.56 5.68
C TYR A 82 -8.73 3.31 4.28
N GLU A 83 -9.46 2.53 3.48
CA GLU A 83 -9.11 2.26 2.09
C GLU A 83 -9.98 3.08 1.13
N TRP A 84 -9.34 3.55 0.06
CA TRP A 84 -10.02 4.08 -1.12
C TRP A 84 -9.71 3.17 -2.31
N LYS A 85 -10.75 2.77 -3.05
CA LYS A 85 -10.62 1.88 -4.20
C LYS A 85 -11.05 2.58 -5.48
N THR A 86 -10.18 2.52 -6.48
CA THR A 86 -10.46 2.96 -7.85
C THR A 86 -10.38 1.76 -8.79
N HIS A 87 -11.27 1.71 -9.79
CA HIS A 87 -11.26 0.69 -10.84
C HIS A 87 -10.81 1.32 -12.15
N CYS A 88 -9.76 0.78 -12.74
CA CYS A 88 -9.23 1.19 -14.03
C CYS A 88 -9.56 0.12 -15.07
N LYS A 89 -10.25 0.51 -16.14
CA LYS A 89 -10.72 -0.42 -17.19
C LYS A 89 -9.59 -1.05 -18.02
N ASP A 90 -8.42 -0.41 -18.07
CA ASP A 90 -7.27 -0.82 -18.86
C ASP A 90 -5.96 -0.26 -18.26
N PHE A 91 -4.82 -0.65 -18.85
CA PHE A 91 -3.50 -0.24 -18.37
C PHE A 91 -3.24 1.25 -18.54
N VAL A 92 -3.78 1.88 -19.59
CA VAL A 92 -3.62 3.33 -19.81
C VAL A 92 -4.31 4.10 -18.68
N SER A 93 -5.55 3.73 -18.35
CA SER A 93 -6.32 4.32 -17.26
C SER A 93 -5.66 4.09 -15.89
N LEU A 94 -4.94 2.97 -15.71
CA LEU A 94 -4.14 2.70 -14.50
C LEU A 94 -2.97 3.69 -14.39
N ILE A 95 -2.23 3.89 -15.48
CA ILE A 95 -1.07 4.79 -15.51
C ILE A 95 -1.49 6.25 -15.27
N GLU A 96 -2.59 6.70 -15.88
CA GLU A 96 -3.13 8.05 -15.67
C GLU A 96 -3.51 8.29 -14.20
N GLU A 97 -4.25 7.35 -13.60
CA GLU A 97 -4.66 7.42 -12.19
C GLU A 97 -3.43 7.48 -11.24
N LEU A 98 -2.43 6.63 -11.47
CA LEU A 98 -1.22 6.61 -10.65
C LEU A 98 -0.33 7.83 -10.85
N HIS A 99 -0.27 8.37 -12.07
CA HIS A 99 0.50 9.57 -12.36
C HIS A 99 -0.06 10.80 -11.61
N ASP A 100 -1.38 10.90 -11.50
CA ASP A 100 -2.04 12.02 -10.83
C ASP A 100 -2.06 11.87 -9.30
N ALA A 101 -2.13 10.63 -8.79
CA ALA A 101 -2.24 10.34 -7.36
C ALA A 101 -0.90 10.10 -6.65
N THR A 102 0.15 9.72 -7.39
CA THR A 102 1.41 9.24 -6.80
C THR A 102 2.64 9.85 -7.46
N SER A 103 3.82 9.56 -6.90
CA SER A 103 5.10 10.07 -7.42
C SER A 103 6.14 8.96 -7.57
N PHE A 104 5.72 7.70 -7.70
CA PHE A 104 6.65 6.57 -7.87
C PHE A 104 6.86 6.21 -9.33
N ASP A 105 8.02 5.64 -9.63
CA ASP A 105 8.43 5.32 -11.01
C ASP A 105 7.50 4.25 -11.61
N LEU A 106 6.66 4.66 -12.55
CA LEU A 106 5.68 3.82 -13.21
C LEU A 106 6.33 2.79 -14.15
N ASN A 107 7.62 2.90 -14.47
CA ASN A 107 8.34 1.86 -15.21
C ASN A 107 8.59 0.60 -14.38
N LEU A 108 8.29 0.64 -13.07
CA LEU A 108 8.39 -0.50 -12.16
C LEU A 108 7.08 -1.31 -12.06
N LEU A 109 6.06 -0.95 -12.83
CA LEU A 109 4.77 -1.63 -12.94
C LEU A 109 4.81 -2.79 -13.95
#